data_AF-A0A062BRD1-F1
#
_entry.id   AF-A0A062BRD1-F1
#
_cell.length_a   1.000
_cell.length_b   1.000
_cell.length_c   1.000
_cell.angle_alpha   90.00
_cell.angle_beta   90.00
_cell.angle_gamma   90.00
#
_symmetry.space_group_name_H-M   'P 1'
#
loop_
_entity.id
_entity.type
_entity.pdbx_description
1 polymer ?
#
loop_
_entity_poly.entity_id
_entity_poly.type
_entity_poly.pdbx_seq_one_letter_code
_entity_poly.pdbx_strand_id
1 'polypeptide(L)'
;MIRDYQTEELFKAVLANLFRLVVIYSCEMIKAKKRFPDMYRWFEENNEVVAFEIRNFLREKKGNNFSIKVDSFDDMIQFDLFEDDIVYELNQYFWDFKQFHDISYNKALISELNIDQDIIEIFFYNLIDNLSSPKEYTNQFLDYYNFFNNYALSSFLSKDRVNRSIFRYFQLYAEIVSPNTQLENKAIQRKFMDLLREIPYYSIFARTSITGFSTFNTSQGKKYYSTLKTPLNFKPGTLVDNLLHFLFQHLIELFYFDFLKDDPKNFKLKLAVGKSNFLNGQRLSKYNKLYECNNIMKLLLQTWPKEQHLVYRSVEKEGSIIPVLRSIMYENFLDEYDKSIFSHNDSREKTSPNKIKRDKDARARILAFFKYLEFGFLDMGFKVKMSVDADKTDNWKIEFISNSRNSMGNFTWTWNQIKSAYSDHKKKTNLFNYE
;
A
#
# COMPACT_ATOMS: atom_id res chain seq x y z
N MET A 1 12.38 -4.29 27.63
CA MET A 1 11.16 -3.78 28.29
C MET A 1 9.97 -4.56 27.73
N ILE A 2 9.21 -5.26 28.57
CA ILE A 2 8.06 -6.10 28.17
C ILE A 2 6.92 -5.18 27.70
N ARG A 3 6.27 -5.50 26.58
CA ARG A 3 5.06 -4.78 26.12
C ARG A 3 3.90 -5.13 27.03
N ASP A 4 3.11 -4.14 27.43
CA ASP A 4 1.87 -4.42 28.14
C ASP A 4 0.81 -4.96 27.18
N TYR A 5 -0.09 -5.80 27.70
CA TYR A 5 -1.14 -6.46 26.94
C TYR A 5 -2.04 -5.45 26.20
N GLN A 6 -2.31 -4.29 26.80
CA GLN A 6 -3.16 -3.25 26.22
C GLN A 6 -2.56 -2.64 24.95
N THR A 7 -1.24 -2.45 24.95
CA THR A 7 -0.48 -1.95 23.80
C THR A 7 -0.51 -2.96 22.66
N GLU A 8 -0.34 -4.26 22.95
CA GLU A 8 -0.39 -5.30 21.93
C GLU A 8 -1.76 -5.40 21.26
N GLU A 9 -2.83 -5.39 22.05
CA GLU A 9 -4.20 -5.39 21.52
C GLU A 9 -4.50 -4.13 20.68
N LEU A 10 -3.97 -2.96 21.08
CA LEU A 10 -4.07 -1.75 20.27
C LEU A 10 -3.38 -1.91 18.92
N PHE A 11 -2.14 -2.43 18.88
CA PHE A 11 -1.42 -2.65 17.63
C PHE A 11 -2.11 -3.68 16.72
N LYS A 12 -2.67 -4.77 17.29
CA LYS A 12 -3.50 -5.72 16.52
C LYS A 12 -4.71 -5.03 15.90
N ALA A 13 -5.41 -4.22 16.68
CA ALA A 13 -6.60 -3.52 16.22
C ALA A 13 -6.27 -2.51 15.11
N VAL A 14 -5.18 -1.75 15.25
CA VAL A 14 -4.68 -0.82 14.23
C VAL A 14 -4.33 -1.60 12.96
N LEU A 15 -3.54 -2.67 13.06
CA LEU A 15 -3.16 -3.50 11.91
C LEU A 15 -4.38 -4.06 11.18
N ALA A 16 -5.37 -4.58 11.93
CA ALA A 16 -6.60 -5.11 11.34
C ALA A 16 -7.39 -4.05 10.58
N ASN A 17 -7.54 -2.84 11.14
CA ASN A 17 -8.26 -1.76 10.46
C ASN A 17 -7.52 -1.21 9.23
N LEU A 18 -6.18 -1.09 9.29
CA LEU A 18 -5.37 -0.76 8.12
C LEU A 18 -5.61 -1.77 6.99
N PHE A 19 -5.61 -3.06 7.31
CA PHE A 19 -5.80 -4.11 6.30
C PHE A 19 -7.24 -4.25 5.80
N ARG A 20 -8.24 -3.86 6.60
CA ARG A 20 -9.62 -3.72 6.09
C ARG A 20 -9.68 -2.67 4.98
N LEU A 21 -8.99 -1.54 5.14
CA LEU A 21 -8.91 -0.51 4.11
C LEU A 21 -8.16 -1.02 2.86
N VAL A 22 -6.99 -1.65 3.05
CA VAL A 22 -6.22 -2.27 1.96
C VAL A 22 -7.07 -3.27 1.18
N VAL A 23 -7.86 -4.11 1.86
CA VAL A 23 -8.77 -5.06 1.22
C VAL A 23 -9.83 -4.34 0.40
N ILE A 24 -10.49 -3.32 0.96
CA ILE A 24 -11.52 -2.56 0.25
C ILE A 24 -10.93 -1.97 -1.04
N TYR A 25 -9.82 -1.23 -0.94
CA TYR A 25 -9.16 -0.63 -2.10
C TYR A 25 -8.68 -1.66 -3.11
N SER A 26 -8.07 -2.77 -2.67
CA SER A 26 -7.60 -3.82 -3.57
C SER A 26 -8.74 -4.47 -4.34
N CYS A 27 -9.86 -4.77 -3.68
CA CYS A 27 -11.05 -5.33 -4.33
C CYS A 27 -11.63 -4.35 -5.36
N GLU A 28 -11.76 -3.07 -5.00
CA GLU A 28 -12.24 -2.04 -5.93
C GLU A 28 -11.27 -1.85 -7.12
N MET A 29 -9.96 -1.96 -6.91
CA MET A 29 -8.95 -1.90 -7.98
C MET A 29 -9.12 -3.07 -8.95
N ILE A 30 -9.28 -4.28 -8.42
CA ILE A 30 -9.53 -5.48 -9.23
C ILE A 30 -10.82 -5.32 -10.04
N LYS A 31 -11.90 -4.83 -9.41
CA LYS A 31 -13.18 -4.57 -10.08
C LYS A 31 -13.02 -3.52 -11.21
N ALA A 32 -12.32 -2.42 -10.93
CA ALA A 32 -12.07 -1.36 -11.89
C ALA A 32 -11.30 -1.87 -13.11
N LYS A 33 -10.22 -2.63 -12.89
CA LYS A 33 -9.41 -3.24 -13.96
C LYS A 33 -10.23 -4.17 -14.85
N LYS A 34 -11.08 -4.99 -14.27
CA LYS A 34 -11.95 -5.91 -15.03
C LYS A 34 -13.03 -5.18 -15.82
N ARG A 35 -13.55 -4.08 -15.28
CA ARG A 35 -14.57 -3.26 -15.94
C ARG A 35 -13.98 -2.40 -17.07
N PHE A 36 -12.76 -1.92 -16.90
CA PHE A 36 -12.09 -1.00 -17.83
C PHE A 36 -10.69 -1.53 -18.24
N PRO A 37 -10.60 -2.71 -18.87
CA PRO A 37 -9.32 -3.36 -19.15
C PRO A 37 -8.42 -2.57 -20.11
N ASP A 38 -9.00 -1.93 -21.12
CA ASP A 38 -8.24 -1.16 -22.11
C ASP A 38 -7.68 0.14 -21.51
N MET A 39 -8.46 0.79 -20.64
CA MET A 39 -8.00 1.97 -19.90
C MET A 39 -6.85 1.64 -18.97
N TYR A 40 -6.93 0.49 -18.30
CA TYR A 40 -5.86 0.03 -17.43
C TYR A 40 -4.59 -0.30 -18.21
N ARG A 41 -4.71 -0.93 -19.38
CA ARG A 41 -3.57 -1.19 -20.27
C ARG A 41 -2.89 0.11 -20.73
N TRP A 42 -3.68 1.07 -21.21
CA TRP A 42 -3.18 2.39 -21.60
C TRP A 42 -2.42 3.07 -20.45
N PHE A 43 -2.96 3.01 -19.24
CA PHE A 43 -2.30 3.56 -18.06
C PHE A 43 -0.97 2.87 -17.76
N GLU A 44 -0.91 1.53 -17.78
CA GLU A 44 0.33 0.79 -17.53
C GLU A 44 1.43 1.14 -18.52
N GLU A 45 1.11 1.18 -19.82
CA GLU A 45 2.08 1.50 -20.88
C GLU A 45 2.62 2.94 -20.76
N ASN A 46 1.73 3.91 -20.49
CA ASN A 46 2.16 5.29 -20.27
C ASN A 46 2.91 5.46 -18.94
N ASN A 47 2.59 4.67 -17.92
CA ASN A 47 3.25 4.76 -16.64
C ASN A 47 4.73 4.34 -16.70
N GLU A 48 5.08 3.39 -17.57
CA GLU A 48 6.48 3.05 -17.80
C GLU A 48 7.27 4.23 -18.37
N VAL A 49 6.69 4.96 -19.33
CA VAL A 49 7.26 6.18 -19.90
C VAL A 49 7.40 7.27 -18.84
N VAL A 50 6.35 7.52 -18.06
CA VAL A 50 6.36 8.52 -16.98
C VAL A 50 7.43 8.20 -15.94
N ALA A 51 7.51 6.95 -15.47
CA ALA A 51 8.49 6.54 -14.49
C ALA A 51 9.93 6.67 -15.02
N PHE A 52 10.15 6.44 -16.31
CA PHE A 52 11.44 6.65 -16.96
C PHE A 52 11.81 8.14 -17.02
N GLU A 53 10.89 8.99 -17.47
CA GLU A 53 11.13 10.43 -17.59
C GLU A 53 11.35 11.11 -16.22
N ILE A 54 10.63 10.68 -15.18
CA ILE A 54 10.85 11.16 -13.81
C ILE A 54 12.26 10.82 -13.33
N ARG A 55 12.76 9.62 -13.62
CA ARG A 55 14.14 9.23 -13.29
C ARG A 55 15.15 10.09 -14.03
N ASN A 56 14.92 10.37 -15.31
CA ASN A 56 15.81 11.25 -16.08
C ASN A 56 15.81 12.68 -15.52
N PHE A 57 14.64 13.24 -15.26
CA PHE A 57 14.48 14.55 -14.63
C PHE A 57 15.25 14.64 -13.30
N LEU A 58 15.11 13.63 -12.44
CA LEU A 58 15.83 13.57 -11.17
C LEU A 58 17.35 13.52 -11.37
N ARG A 59 17.85 12.71 -12.31
CA ARG A 59 19.28 12.62 -12.64
C ARG A 59 19.83 13.93 -13.18
N GLU A 60 19.09 14.63 -14.04
CA GLU A 60 19.48 15.93 -14.58
C GLU A 60 19.55 17.01 -13.49
N LYS A 61 18.58 17.03 -12.57
CA LYS A 61 18.51 18.06 -11.52
C LYS A 61 19.43 17.81 -10.32
N LYS A 62 19.74 16.54 -10.00
CA LYS A 62 20.58 16.17 -8.84
C LYS A 62 21.99 15.71 -9.20
N GLY A 63 22.26 15.39 -10.47
CA GLY A 63 23.45 14.63 -10.86
C GLY A 63 23.42 13.19 -10.31
N ASN A 64 24.43 12.38 -10.64
CA ASN A 64 24.54 10.98 -10.17
C ASN A 64 24.72 10.81 -8.65
N ASN A 65 24.77 11.90 -7.88
CA ASN A 65 24.99 11.88 -6.44
C ASN A 65 23.68 12.15 -5.69
N PHE A 66 22.82 11.13 -5.61
CA PHE A 66 21.86 11.01 -4.51
C PHE A 66 22.62 10.67 -3.22
N SER A 67 23.45 11.60 -2.72
CA SER A 67 24.01 11.49 -1.37
C SER A 67 23.00 12.10 -0.40
N ILE A 68 22.17 11.24 0.18
CA ILE A 68 21.35 11.61 1.32
C ILE A 68 22.31 11.86 2.48
N LYS A 69 22.31 13.07 3.04
CA LYS A 69 23.18 13.40 4.17
C LYS A 69 22.81 12.52 5.36
N VAL A 70 23.72 11.61 5.69
CA VAL A 70 23.75 10.87 6.93
C VAL A 70 24.37 11.76 8.00
N ASP A 71 23.55 12.57 8.69
CA ASP A 71 23.96 13.12 9.96
C ASP A 71 23.80 12.01 11.02
N SER A 72 24.92 11.34 11.31
CA SER A 72 25.03 10.28 12.31
C SER A 72 24.86 10.86 13.72
N PHE A 73 23.67 10.68 14.28
CA PHE A 73 23.49 10.54 15.72
C PHE A 73 22.75 9.22 15.94
N ASP A 74 23.34 8.31 16.72
CA ASP A 74 22.92 6.90 16.90
C ASP A 74 21.46 6.67 17.38
N ASP A 75 20.71 7.74 17.66
CA ASP A 75 19.28 7.70 18.03
C ASP A 75 18.32 8.24 16.96
N MET A 76 18.83 8.72 15.82
CA MET A 76 18.01 9.25 14.72
C MET A 76 17.90 8.24 13.57
N ILE A 77 16.71 7.66 13.39
CA ILE A 77 16.35 6.87 12.18
C ILE A 77 16.68 7.66 10.91
N GLN A 78 17.66 7.21 10.14
CA GLN A 78 17.98 7.79 8.83
C GLN A 78 16.73 7.69 7.93
N PHE A 79 16.40 8.80 7.26
CA PHE A 79 15.52 8.73 6.10
C PHE A 79 16.39 8.32 4.95
N ASP A 80 16.55 7.03 4.75
CA ASP A 80 16.97 6.55 3.45
C ASP A 80 15.76 6.77 2.53
N LEU A 81 15.67 7.97 1.94
CA LEU A 81 14.80 8.25 0.81
C LEU A 81 15.41 7.53 -0.40
N PHE A 82 15.08 6.26 -0.57
CA PHE A 82 15.53 5.51 -1.73
C PHE A 82 15.02 6.18 -3.01
N GLU A 83 15.83 6.15 -4.07
CA GLU A 83 15.47 6.74 -5.38
C GLU A 83 14.09 6.25 -5.83
N ASP A 84 13.79 4.96 -5.65
CA ASP A 84 12.51 4.36 -6.01
C ASP A 84 11.32 4.92 -5.21
N ASP A 85 11.52 5.36 -3.96
CA ASP A 85 10.46 6.00 -3.18
C ASP A 85 10.18 7.42 -3.67
N ILE A 86 11.23 8.16 -4.05
CA ILE A 86 11.09 9.51 -4.62
C ILE A 86 10.42 9.43 -5.99
N VAL A 87 10.87 8.50 -6.84
CA VAL A 87 10.29 8.26 -8.16
C VAL A 87 8.82 7.89 -8.03
N TYR A 88 8.48 6.99 -7.10
CA TYR A 88 7.11 6.59 -6.86
C TYR A 88 6.21 7.76 -6.44
N GLU A 89 6.68 8.60 -5.50
CA GLU A 89 5.92 9.76 -5.03
C GLU A 89 5.73 10.81 -6.15
N LEU A 90 6.78 11.12 -6.91
CA LEU A 90 6.67 12.03 -8.07
C LEU A 90 5.76 11.45 -9.16
N ASN A 91 5.75 10.14 -9.34
CA ASN A 91 4.87 9.46 -10.30
C ASN A 91 3.41 9.58 -9.85
N GLN A 92 3.13 9.43 -8.55
CA GLN A 92 1.81 9.72 -7.99
C GLN A 92 1.39 11.17 -8.24
N TYR A 93 2.28 12.14 -8.00
CA TYR A 93 1.99 13.55 -8.28
C TYR A 93 1.72 13.79 -9.76
N PHE A 94 2.48 13.19 -10.67
CA PHE A 94 2.23 13.33 -12.09
C PHE A 94 0.82 12.85 -12.47
N TRP A 95 0.41 11.67 -12.01
CA TRP A 95 -0.88 11.10 -12.38
C TRP A 95 -2.06 11.86 -11.75
N ASP A 96 -1.91 12.33 -10.51
CA ASP A 96 -2.90 13.23 -9.90
C ASP A 96 -2.94 14.58 -10.63
N PHE A 97 -1.79 15.13 -11.03
CA PHE A 97 -1.69 16.40 -11.77
C PHE A 97 -2.36 16.29 -13.14
N LYS A 98 -2.09 15.22 -13.90
CA LYS A 98 -2.74 14.96 -15.19
C LYS A 98 -4.26 14.90 -15.07
N GLN A 99 -4.77 14.34 -13.97
CA GLN A 99 -6.20 14.13 -13.77
C GLN A 99 -6.92 15.35 -13.19
N PHE A 100 -6.32 16.03 -12.21
CA PHE A 100 -7.00 17.06 -11.41
C PHE A 100 -6.39 18.46 -11.56
N HIS A 101 -5.17 18.58 -12.08
CA HIS A 101 -4.35 19.80 -12.20
C HIS A 101 -3.95 20.44 -10.86
N ASP A 102 -4.87 20.55 -9.90
CA ASP A 102 -4.60 21.06 -8.54
C ASP A 102 -4.30 19.90 -7.59
N ILE A 103 -3.03 19.80 -7.16
CA ILE A 103 -2.56 18.75 -6.26
C ILE A 103 -1.74 19.32 -5.10
N SER A 104 -1.74 18.63 -3.96
CA SER A 104 -0.85 18.98 -2.85
C SER A 104 0.41 18.14 -2.86
N TYR A 105 1.53 18.81 -3.10
CA TYR A 105 2.86 18.22 -2.97
C TYR A 105 3.28 18.08 -1.51
N ASN A 106 4.05 17.04 -1.20
CA ASN A 106 4.77 16.94 0.05
C ASN A 106 5.89 17.99 0.09
N LYS A 107 5.62 19.14 0.71
CA LYS A 107 6.57 20.26 0.81
C LYS A 107 7.90 19.86 1.46
N ALA A 108 7.91 18.88 2.37
CA ALA A 108 9.15 18.40 2.96
C ALA A 108 10.00 17.66 1.93
N LEU A 109 9.40 16.77 1.14
CA LEU A 109 10.08 16.08 0.04
C LEU A 109 10.62 17.08 -1.00
N ILE A 110 9.79 18.01 -1.47
CA ILE A 110 10.20 19.01 -2.46
C ILE A 110 11.35 19.88 -1.93
N SER A 111 11.30 20.26 -0.65
CA SER A 111 12.39 21.00 0.00
C SER A 111 13.69 20.18 0.10
N GLU A 112 13.63 18.89 0.40
CA GLU A 112 14.80 17.99 0.41
C GLU A 112 15.36 17.78 -1.00
N LEU A 113 14.47 17.73 -1.99
CA LEU A 113 14.85 17.72 -3.40
C LEU A 113 15.45 19.05 -3.84
N ASN A 114 15.27 20.16 -3.12
CA ASN A 114 15.80 21.47 -3.53
C ASN A 114 15.45 21.79 -5.00
N ILE A 115 14.24 21.41 -5.41
CA ILE A 115 13.65 21.68 -6.72
C ILE A 115 12.42 22.53 -6.44
N ASP A 116 12.30 23.67 -7.12
CA ASP A 116 11.10 24.50 -6.98
C ASP A 116 9.88 23.79 -7.57
N GLN A 117 8.72 23.91 -6.92
CA GLN A 117 7.49 23.28 -7.34
C GLN A 117 7.12 23.64 -8.79
N ASP A 118 7.28 24.90 -9.18
CA ASP A 118 7.01 25.39 -10.53
C ASP A 118 7.82 24.65 -11.60
N ILE A 119 9.06 24.22 -11.28
CA ILE A 119 9.90 23.44 -12.20
C ILE A 119 9.32 22.05 -12.40
N ILE A 120 8.79 21.43 -11.33
CA ILE A 120 8.13 20.12 -11.39
C ILE A 120 6.85 20.21 -12.23
N GLU A 121 6.06 21.27 -12.03
CA GLU A 121 4.83 21.49 -12.80
C GLU A 121 5.11 21.71 -14.29
N ILE A 122 6.13 22.51 -14.64
CA ILE A 122 6.57 22.68 -16.04
C ILE A 122 7.01 21.34 -16.63
N PHE A 123 7.77 20.54 -15.88
CA PHE A 123 8.15 19.19 -16.31
C PHE A 123 6.92 18.31 -16.55
N PHE A 124 5.92 18.33 -15.66
CA PHE A 124 4.69 17.56 -15.82
C PHE A 124 3.87 18.01 -17.02
N TYR A 125 3.75 19.32 -17.29
CA TYR A 125 3.10 19.83 -18.50
C TYR A 125 3.77 19.27 -19.76
N ASN A 126 5.10 19.35 -19.86
CA ASN A 126 5.83 18.82 -21.01
C ASN A 126 5.67 17.29 -21.15
N LEU A 127 5.63 16.58 -20.02
CA LEU A 127 5.47 15.12 -20.03
C LEU A 127 4.06 14.68 -20.48
N ILE A 128 3.02 15.46 -20.18
CA ILE A 128 1.65 15.18 -20.63
C ILE A 128 1.57 15.11 -22.16
N ASP A 129 2.29 15.99 -22.86
CA ASP A 129 2.31 16.06 -24.33
C ASP A 129 2.96 14.84 -24.97
N ASN A 130 3.80 14.10 -24.23
CA ASN A 130 4.47 12.89 -24.69
C ASN A 130 3.64 11.61 -24.49
N LEU A 131 2.49 11.69 -23.81
CA LEU A 131 1.66 10.52 -23.53
C LEU A 131 0.82 10.12 -24.74
N SER A 132 0.67 8.81 -24.95
CA SER A 132 -0.21 8.30 -26.01
C SER A 132 -1.68 8.64 -25.71
N SER A 133 -2.47 8.79 -26.76
CA SER A 133 -3.88 9.12 -26.62
C SER A 133 -4.68 7.91 -26.12
N PRO A 134 -5.58 8.08 -25.13
CA PRO A 134 -6.48 7.00 -24.70
C PRO A 134 -7.36 6.48 -25.84
N LYS A 135 -7.63 7.32 -26.85
CA LYS A 135 -8.46 6.97 -28.02
C LYS A 135 -7.86 5.85 -28.87
N GLU A 136 -6.56 5.59 -28.77
CA GLU A 136 -5.91 4.47 -29.47
C GLU A 136 -6.29 3.11 -28.85
N TYR A 137 -6.68 3.09 -27.57
CA TYR A 137 -7.05 1.89 -26.82
C TYR A 137 -8.55 1.76 -26.60
N THR A 138 -9.29 2.87 -26.68
CA THR A 138 -10.75 2.88 -26.48
C THR A 138 -11.49 3.35 -27.72
N ASN A 139 -12.29 2.46 -28.31
CA ASN A 139 -13.34 2.85 -29.26
C ASN A 139 -14.53 3.57 -28.57
N GLN A 140 -14.50 3.72 -27.23
CA GLN A 140 -15.59 4.29 -26.44
C GLN A 140 -15.08 5.42 -25.53
N PHE A 141 -15.18 6.66 -26.01
CA PHE A 141 -14.90 7.89 -25.24
C PHE A 141 -15.61 7.93 -23.86
N LEU A 142 -16.76 7.26 -23.76
CA LEU A 142 -17.54 7.17 -22.52
C LEU A 142 -16.85 6.37 -21.42
N ASP A 143 -16.14 5.28 -21.75
CA ASP A 143 -15.45 4.44 -20.76
C ASP A 143 -14.24 5.16 -20.17
N TYR A 144 -13.52 5.92 -21.00
CA TYR A 144 -12.47 6.82 -20.55
C TYR A 144 -13.00 7.80 -19.50
N TYR A 145 -14.08 8.53 -19.83
CA TYR A 145 -14.67 9.53 -18.94
C TYR A 145 -15.21 8.90 -17.66
N ASN A 146 -15.87 7.74 -17.77
CA ASN A 146 -16.37 6.99 -16.61
C ASN A 146 -15.23 6.53 -15.70
N PHE A 147 -14.13 6.05 -16.25
CA PHE A 147 -12.98 5.64 -15.46
C PHE A 147 -12.35 6.84 -14.74
N PHE A 148 -12.04 7.91 -15.47
CA PHE A 148 -11.41 9.13 -14.93
C PHE A 148 -12.29 9.85 -13.89
N ASN A 149 -13.61 9.79 -14.00
CA ASN A 149 -14.49 10.44 -13.02
C ASN A 149 -14.72 9.63 -11.76
N ASN A 150 -14.52 8.31 -11.82
CA ASN A 150 -14.81 7.43 -10.69
C ASN A 150 -13.54 6.97 -9.96
N TYR A 151 -12.38 6.93 -10.63
CA TYR A 151 -11.14 6.44 -10.04
C TYR A 151 -9.95 7.38 -10.19
N ALA A 152 -9.07 7.39 -9.21
CA ALA A 152 -7.79 8.09 -9.26
C ALA A 152 -6.73 7.22 -9.96
N LEU A 153 -6.06 7.77 -10.98
CA LEU A 153 -5.00 7.06 -11.72
C LEU A 153 -3.83 6.67 -10.83
N SER A 154 -3.42 7.58 -9.94
CA SER A 154 -2.32 7.37 -8.99
C SER A 154 -2.50 6.14 -8.10
N SER A 155 -3.75 5.73 -7.82
CA SER A 155 -4.04 4.54 -7.03
C SER A 155 -3.58 3.24 -7.70
N PHE A 156 -3.52 3.20 -9.03
CA PHE A 156 -3.14 2.02 -9.81
C PHE A 156 -1.63 1.79 -9.88
N LEU A 157 -0.81 2.79 -9.51
CA LEU A 157 0.65 2.67 -9.41
C LEU A 157 1.10 1.70 -8.31
N SER A 158 0.22 1.45 -7.34
CA SER A 158 0.58 0.80 -6.08
C SER A 158 0.64 -0.72 -6.13
N LYS A 159 0.43 -1.36 -7.28
CA LYS A 159 0.25 -2.82 -7.40
C LYS A 159 1.33 -3.63 -6.67
N ASP A 160 2.61 -3.33 -6.91
CA ASP A 160 3.72 -4.04 -6.28
C ASP A 160 3.80 -3.77 -4.78
N ARG A 161 3.49 -2.53 -4.37
CA ARG A 161 3.45 -2.14 -2.96
C ARG A 161 2.28 -2.78 -2.21
N VAL A 162 1.12 -3.00 -2.85
CA VAL A 162 -0.01 -3.73 -2.28
C VAL A 162 0.41 -5.16 -1.94
N ASN A 163 1.02 -5.89 -2.88
CA ASN A 163 1.50 -7.25 -2.62
C ASN A 163 2.53 -7.27 -1.48
N ARG A 164 3.50 -6.34 -1.50
CA ARG A 164 4.49 -6.20 -0.42
C ARG A 164 3.85 -5.95 0.95
N SER A 165 2.86 -5.06 1.01
CA SER A 165 2.11 -4.75 2.23
C SER A 165 1.41 -5.99 2.79
N ILE A 166 0.86 -6.86 1.93
CA ILE A 166 0.22 -8.10 2.37
C ILE A 166 1.25 -9.06 3.00
N PHE A 167 2.43 -9.21 2.42
CA PHE A 167 3.49 -10.00 3.05
C PHE A 167 3.96 -9.38 4.38
N ARG A 168 4.07 -8.04 4.44
CA ARG A 168 4.39 -7.29 5.67
C ARG A 168 3.34 -7.45 6.76
N TYR A 169 2.06 -7.54 6.41
CA TYR A 169 0.99 -7.85 7.35
C TYR A 169 1.20 -9.19 8.03
N PHE A 170 1.53 -10.23 7.27
CA PHE A 170 1.80 -11.55 7.86
C PHE A 170 3.04 -11.51 8.76
N GLN A 171 4.07 -10.74 8.38
CA GLN A 171 5.24 -10.51 9.23
C GLN A 171 4.84 -9.88 10.57
N LEU A 172 4.15 -8.74 10.53
CA LEU A 172 3.70 -8.02 11.73
C LEU A 172 2.73 -8.84 12.57
N TYR A 173 1.76 -9.50 11.94
CA TYR A 173 0.78 -10.33 12.62
C TYR A 173 1.45 -11.49 13.37
N ALA A 174 2.39 -12.20 12.73
CA ALA A 174 3.16 -13.26 13.35
C ALA A 174 3.93 -12.77 14.59
N GLU A 175 4.52 -11.59 14.47
CA GLU A 175 5.35 -10.96 15.50
C GLU A 175 4.57 -10.38 16.67
N ILE A 176 3.34 -9.91 16.43
CA ILE A 176 2.46 -9.39 17.48
C ILE A 176 1.75 -10.52 18.22
N VAL A 177 1.35 -11.60 17.54
CA VAL A 177 0.59 -12.71 18.15
C VAL A 177 1.50 -13.70 18.89
N SER A 178 2.80 -13.72 18.57
CA SER A 178 3.71 -14.73 19.09
C SER A 178 4.19 -14.39 20.53
N PRO A 179 3.95 -15.27 21.53
CA PRO A 179 4.16 -14.98 22.96
C PRO A 179 5.63 -14.69 23.35
N ASN A 180 6.58 -15.17 22.55
CA ASN A 180 8.02 -15.05 22.84
C ASN A 180 8.70 -13.95 22.00
N THR A 181 7.96 -13.20 21.18
CA THR A 181 8.49 -12.07 20.40
C THR A 181 8.57 -10.82 21.27
N GLN A 182 9.63 -10.74 22.07
CA GLN A 182 10.01 -9.50 22.73
C GLN A 182 10.63 -8.52 21.72
N LEU A 183 9.88 -8.10 20.70
CA LEU A 183 10.33 -6.96 19.90
C LEU A 183 10.29 -5.72 20.79
N GLU A 184 11.41 -5.04 20.87
CA GLU A 184 11.47 -3.71 21.47
C GLU A 184 10.43 -2.80 20.78
N ASN A 185 9.76 -1.94 21.54
CA ASN A 185 8.70 -1.05 21.01
C ASN A 185 9.14 -0.27 19.76
N LYS A 186 10.41 0.15 19.71
CA LYS A 186 11.00 0.85 18.55
C LYS A 186 11.01 -0.02 17.28
N ALA A 187 11.25 -1.33 17.39
CA ALA A 187 11.32 -2.23 16.24
C ALA A 187 9.95 -2.44 15.57
N ILE A 188 8.88 -2.57 16.36
CA ILE A 188 7.51 -2.67 15.81
C ILE A 188 7.06 -1.36 15.19
N GLN A 189 7.33 -0.24 15.84
CA GLN A 189 6.99 1.07 15.29
C GLN A 189 7.67 1.31 13.93
N ARG A 190 8.94 0.89 13.78
CA ARG A 190 9.62 0.92 12.47
C ARG A 190 8.91 0.05 11.43
N LYS A 191 8.56 -1.19 11.77
CA LYS A 191 7.83 -2.07 10.84
C LYS A 191 6.42 -1.58 10.49
N PHE A 192 5.73 -0.92 11.42
CA PHE A 192 4.47 -0.23 11.11
C PHE A 192 4.68 0.95 10.17
N MET A 193 5.77 1.72 10.32
CA MET A 193 6.11 2.75 9.34
C MET A 193 6.44 2.18 7.97
N ASP A 194 7.23 1.10 7.91
CA ASP A 194 7.54 0.43 6.65
C ASP A 194 6.25 -0.06 5.98
N LEU A 195 5.34 -0.67 6.75
CA LEU A 195 4.01 -1.03 6.27
C LEU A 195 3.22 0.17 5.74
N LEU A 196 3.16 1.27 6.50
CA LEU A 196 2.38 2.45 6.10
C LEU A 196 2.94 3.11 4.82
N ARG A 197 4.25 2.98 4.54
CA ARG A 197 4.87 3.42 3.28
C ARG A 197 4.53 2.50 2.09
N GLU A 198 4.27 1.22 2.36
CA GLU A 198 3.88 0.23 1.36
C GLU A 198 2.38 0.29 1.02
N ILE A 199 1.54 0.69 1.96
CA ILE A 199 0.12 0.85 1.67
C ILE A 199 -0.05 2.09 0.78
N PRO A 200 -0.69 1.97 -0.41
CA PRO A 200 -1.04 3.14 -1.19
C PRO A 200 -1.80 4.12 -0.33
N TYR A 201 -1.17 5.27 -0.13
CA TYR A 201 -1.74 6.38 0.58
C TYR A 201 -3.01 6.91 -0.11
N TYR A 202 -3.19 6.58 -1.39
CA TYR A 202 -4.20 7.17 -2.25
C TYR A 202 -5.47 6.32 -2.37
N SER A 203 -6.61 6.93 -2.02
CA SER A 203 -7.92 6.40 -2.35
C SER A 203 -7.97 6.00 -3.82
N ILE A 204 -8.61 4.85 -4.07
CA ILE A 204 -8.90 4.40 -5.43
C ILE A 204 -9.90 5.32 -6.14
N PHE A 205 -10.76 6.02 -5.41
CA PHE A 205 -11.81 6.83 -6.02
C PHE A 205 -11.27 8.17 -6.46
N ALA A 206 -11.82 8.70 -7.55
CA ALA A 206 -11.46 10.02 -8.05
C ALA A 206 -11.67 11.05 -6.93
N ARG A 207 -10.58 11.73 -6.57
CA ARG A 207 -10.54 12.61 -5.42
C ARG A 207 -11.26 13.89 -5.74
N THR A 208 -12.10 14.33 -4.81
CA THR A 208 -12.57 15.71 -4.76
C THR A 208 -11.81 16.53 -3.72
N SER A 209 -11.11 15.86 -2.80
CA SER A 209 -10.44 16.50 -1.67
C SER A 209 -8.94 16.35 -1.70
N ILE A 210 -8.27 17.33 -1.11
CA ILE A 210 -6.82 17.41 -1.05
C ILE A 210 -6.39 17.30 0.41
N THR A 211 -5.64 16.25 0.74
CA THR A 211 -4.96 16.15 2.03
C THR A 211 -3.61 16.84 1.93
N GLY A 212 -3.29 17.69 2.89
CA GLY A 212 -2.03 18.40 2.95
C GLY A 212 -1.32 18.17 4.27
N PHE A 213 -0.09 18.66 4.31
CA PHE A 213 0.73 18.67 5.51
C PHE A 213 1.21 20.09 5.78
N SER A 214 0.96 20.56 6.99
CA SER A 214 1.31 21.92 7.40
C SER A 214 2.08 21.93 8.70
N THR A 215 2.84 23.00 8.91
CA THR A 215 3.74 23.12 10.05
C THR A 215 3.57 24.47 10.71
N PHE A 216 3.69 24.52 12.03
CA PHE A 216 3.68 25.76 12.80
C PHE A 216 4.71 25.71 13.91
N ASN A 217 5.28 26.87 14.24
CA ASN A 217 6.27 26.96 15.30
C ASN A 217 5.57 27.15 16.65
N THR A 218 6.03 26.42 17.66
CA THR A 218 5.59 26.57 19.06
C THR A 218 6.80 26.84 19.95
N SER A 219 6.55 27.24 21.20
CA SER A 219 7.60 27.34 22.23
C SER A 219 8.34 26.02 22.50
N GLN A 220 7.80 24.90 22.02
CA GLN A 220 8.39 23.56 22.15
C GLN A 220 9.02 23.06 20.83
N GLY A 221 9.10 23.92 19.82
CA GLY A 221 9.61 23.60 18.49
C GLY A 221 8.53 23.53 17.41
N LYS A 222 8.91 23.03 16.23
CA LYS A 222 8.07 22.88 15.05
C LYS A 222 7.05 21.76 15.26
N LYS A 223 5.77 22.07 15.17
CA LYS A 223 4.69 21.10 15.19
C LYS A 223 4.11 20.93 13.80
N TYR A 224 3.53 19.75 13.62
CA TYR A 224 3.02 19.26 12.36
C TYR A 224 1.55 18.91 12.50
N TYR A 225 0.78 19.14 11.44
CA TYR A 225 -0.62 18.75 11.38
C TYR A 225 -1.03 18.42 9.94
N SER A 226 -1.81 17.34 9.81
CA SER A 226 -2.55 17.02 8.59
C SER A 226 -3.65 18.06 8.35
N THR A 227 -3.89 18.39 7.09
CA THR A 227 -5.04 19.20 6.65
C THR A 227 -5.88 18.41 5.64
N LEU A 228 -7.18 18.66 5.63
CA LEU A 228 -8.10 18.14 4.62
C LEU A 228 -8.88 19.32 4.04
N LYS A 229 -8.78 19.53 2.73
CA LYS A 229 -9.62 20.45 1.97
C LYS A 229 -10.65 19.64 1.19
N THR A 230 -11.93 19.76 1.54
CA THR A 230 -13.04 19.13 0.80
C THR A 230 -13.91 20.20 0.16
N PRO A 231 -14.33 20.03 -1.10
CA PRO A 231 -15.27 20.93 -1.74
C PRO A 231 -16.66 20.72 -1.12
N LEU A 232 -17.48 21.78 -1.05
CA LEU A 232 -18.77 21.75 -0.36
C LEU A 232 -19.81 20.84 -1.05
N ASN A 233 -19.60 20.49 -2.31
CA ASN A 233 -20.49 19.66 -3.13
C ASN A 233 -20.03 18.18 -3.20
N PHE A 234 -19.63 17.59 -2.07
CA PHE A 234 -19.18 16.20 -2.01
C PHE A 234 -20.35 15.19 -2.00
N LYS A 235 -20.12 13.98 -2.54
CA LYS A 235 -20.98 12.83 -2.28
C LYS A 235 -20.64 12.23 -0.90
N PRO A 236 -21.61 11.74 -0.11
CA PRO A 236 -21.34 11.19 1.22
C PRO A 236 -20.27 10.08 1.25
N GLY A 237 -20.27 9.17 0.27
CA GLY A 237 -19.25 8.13 0.16
C GLY A 237 -17.85 8.69 -0.05
N THR A 238 -17.72 9.73 -0.89
CA THR A 238 -16.47 10.45 -1.12
C THR A 238 -15.97 11.14 0.15
N LEU A 239 -16.87 11.66 1.00
CA LEU A 239 -16.45 12.23 2.29
C LEU A 239 -15.88 11.16 3.24
N VAL A 240 -16.54 10.01 3.38
CA VAL A 240 -16.05 8.92 4.24
C VAL A 240 -14.66 8.47 3.81
N ASP A 241 -14.48 8.30 2.51
CA ASP A 241 -13.20 7.91 1.91
C ASP A 241 -12.11 8.98 2.11
N ASN A 242 -12.43 10.26 1.90
CA ASN A 242 -11.51 11.38 2.17
C ASN A 242 -11.11 11.45 3.66
N LEU A 243 -12.03 11.16 4.58
CA LEU A 243 -11.74 11.11 6.02
C LEU A 243 -10.85 9.93 6.38
N LEU A 244 -11.05 8.76 5.78
CA LEU A 244 -10.18 7.59 5.97
C LEU A 244 -8.76 7.87 5.46
N HIS A 245 -8.66 8.48 4.29
CA HIS A 245 -7.40 8.93 3.73
C HIS A 245 -6.69 9.93 4.66
N PHE A 246 -7.41 10.93 5.17
CA PHE A 246 -6.88 11.86 6.17
C PHE A 246 -6.39 11.16 7.44
N LEU A 247 -7.16 10.20 7.98
CA LEU A 247 -6.73 9.44 9.15
C LEU A 247 -5.51 8.58 8.88
N PHE A 248 -5.39 8.03 7.67
CA PHE A 248 -4.21 7.27 7.27
C PHE A 248 -2.96 8.17 7.26
N GLN A 249 -3.08 9.43 6.82
CA GLN A 249 -1.99 10.42 6.91
C GLN A 249 -1.62 10.66 8.35
N HIS A 250 -2.66 10.84 9.15
CA HIS A 250 -2.50 11.14 10.54
C HIS A 250 -1.82 9.98 11.27
N LEU A 251 -2.10 8.73 10.90
CA LEU A 251 -1.40 7.56 11.43
C LEU A 251 0.08 7.56 11.02
N ILE A 252 0.40 7.83 9.76
CA ILE A 252 1.79 8.00 9.31
C ILE A 252 2.49 9.06 10.16
N GLU A 253 1.85 10.21 10.37
CA GLU A 253 2.39 11.29 11.19
C GLU A 253 2.54 10.91 12.66
N LEU A 254 1.56 10.22 13.25
CA LEU A 254 1.63 9.75 14.62
C LEU A 254 2.79 8.77 14.79
N PHE A 255 2.92 7.80 13.89
CA PHE A 255 4.03 6.86 13.93
C PHE A 255 5.38 7.56 13.69
N TYR A 256 5.41 8.51 12.78
CA TYR A 256 6.63 9.21 12.39
C TYR A 256 7.10 10.24 13.43
N PHE A 257 6.27 11.24 13.71
CA PHE A 257 6.60 12.38 14.58
C PHE A 257 6.36 12.12 16.06
N ASP A 258 5.30 11.36 16.38
CA ASP A 258 4.95 11.10 17.76
C ASP A 258 5.66 9.85 18.28
N PHE A 259 5.69 8.71 17.58
CA PHE A 259 6.27 7.48 18.14
C PHE A 259 7.77 7.30 17.89
N LEU A 260 8.28 7.66 16.70
CA LEU A 260 9.65 7.35 16.31
C LEU A 260 10.63 8.52 16.44
N LYS A 261 10.21 9.75 16.13
CA LYS A 261 11.08 10.93 16.13
C LYS A 261 10.29 12.19 16.45
N ASP A 262 10.64 12.85 17.55
CA ASP A 262 10.48 14.31 17.53
C ASP A 262 11.35 14.88 16.38
N ASP A 263 10.92 15.96 15.72
CA ASP A 263 11.78 16.67 14.75
C ASP A 263 13.18 16.86 15.38
N PRO A 264 14.29 16.55 14.68
CA PRO A 264 15.63 16.78 15.20
C PRO A 264 15.86 18.16 15.82
N LYS A 265 15.20 19.19 15.28
CA LYS A 265 15.20 20.55 15.83
C LYS A 265 14.43 20.63 17.14
N ASN A 266 13.30 19.93 17.27
CA ASN A 266 12.54 19.82 18.52
C ASN A 266 13.31 19.05 19.59
N PHE A 267 14.01 17.97 19.23
CA PHE A 267 14.83 17.21 20.17
C PHE A 267 15.93 18.09 20.77
N LYS A 268 16.67 18.82 19.91
CA LYS A 268 17.70 19.78 20.35
C LYS A 268 17.12 20.92 21.20
N LEU A 269 15.96 21.47 20.82
CA LEU A 269 15.25 22.49 21.61
C LEU A 269 14.81 21.96 22.98
N LYS A 270 14.20 20.77 23.06
CA LYS A 270 13.73 20.18 24.32
C LYS A 270 14.87 19.92 25.31
N LEU A 271 16.01 19.45 24.80
CA LEU A 271 17.24 19.34 25.58
C LEU A 271 17.71 20.71 26.10
N ALA A 272 17.69 21.74 25.24
CA ALA A 272 18.08 23.10 25.62
C ALA A 272 17.15 23.72 26.68
N VAL A 273 15.86 23.35 26.73
CA VAL A 273 14.92 23.81 27.78
C VAL A 273 14.88 22.89 29.02
N GLY A 274 15.83 21.95 29.16
CA GLY A 274 15.96 21.10 30.35
C GLY A 274 14.85 20.05 30.52
N LYS A 275 14.11 19.71 29.44
CA LYS A 275 13.10 18.63 29.50
C LYS A 275 13.78 17.28 29.26
N SER A 276 13.66 16.36 30.21
CA SER A 276 14.23 15.01 30.09
C SER A 276 13.62 14.22 28.92
N ASN A 277 14.38 13.25 28.43
CA ASN A 277 13.92 12.27 27.45
C ASN A 277 12.59 11.64 27.89
N PHE A 278 11.59 11.75 27.02
CA PHE A 278 10.25 11.12 27.08
C PHE A 278 9.69 10.84 28.49
N LEU A 279 9.06 11.83 29.11
CA LEU A 279 8.23 11.63 30.30
C LEU A 279 7.15 10.56 30.02
N ASN A 280 6.95 9.61 30.94
CA ASN A 280 5.93 8.54 30.83
C ASN A 280 4.53 9.05 30.45
N GLY A 281 4.14 10.26 30.89
CA GLY A 281 2.87 10.90 30.51
C GLY A 281 2.76 11.22 29.00
N GLN A 282 3.86 11.51 28.32
CA GLN A 282 3.86 11.71 26.86
C GLN A 282 3.65 10.40 26.11
N ARG A 283 4.14 9.28 26.65
CA ARG A 283 3.95 7.96 26.04
C ARG A 283 2.49 7.53 26.11
N LEU A 284 1.84 7.72 27.26
CA LEU A 284 0.41 7.44 27.42
C LEU A 284 -0.45 8.31 26.48
N SER A 285 -0.15 9.60 26.38
CA SER A 285 -0.85 10.52 25.46
C SER A 285 -0.77 10.05 24.00
N LYS A 286 0.37 9.51 23.55
CA LYS A 286 0.52 9.00 22.18
C LYS A 286 -0.31 7.75 21.92
N TYR A 287 -0.33 6.81 22.86
CA TYR A 287 -1.20 5.63 22.73
C TYR A 287 -2.68 6.00 22.77
N ASN A 288 -3.07 7.00 23.56
CA ASN A 288 -4.46 7.50 23.55
C ASN A 288 -4.83 8.09 22.19
N LYS A 289 -3.96 8.89 21.56
CA LYS A 289 -4.21 9.40 20.20
C LYS A 289 -4.33 8.26 19.18
N LEU A 290 -3.46 7.25 19.27
CA LEU A 290 -3.51 6.08 18.39
C LEU A 290 -4.81 5.29 18.59
N TYR A 291 -5.25 5.12 19.84
CA TYR A 291 -6.51 4.48 20.19
C TYR A 291 -7.72 5.25 19.64
N GLU A 292 -7.74 6.57 19.80
CA GLU A 292 -8.77 7.45 19.23
C GLU A 292 -8.80 7.35 17.71
N CYS A 293 -7.65 7.46 17.05
CA CYS A 293 -7.54 7.34 15.60
C CYS A 293 -8.09 5.98 15.11
N ASN A 294 -7.72 4.90 15.80
CA ASN A 294 -8.22 3.56 15.50
C ASN A 294 -9.74 3.43 15.68
N ASN A 295 -10.31 4.05 16.70
CA ASN A 295 -11.77 4.06 16.92
C ASN A 295 -12.50 4.84 15.82
N ILE A 296 -11.98 6.00 15.42
CA ILE A 296 -12.57 6.80 14.34
C ILE A 296 -12.49 6.01 13.02
N MET A 297 -11.35 5.39 12.71
CA MET A 297 -11.19 4.55 11.51
C MET A 297 -12.19 3.39 11.51
N LYS A 298 -12.38 2.71 12.65
CA LYS A 298 -13.38 1.64 12.79
C LYS A 298 -14.80 2.13 12.50
N LEU A 299 -15.19 3.29 13.04
CA LEU A 299 -16.52 3.86 12.82
C LEU A 299 -16.72 4.25 11.35
N LEU A 300 -15.74 4.89 10.73
CA LEU A 300 -15.81 5.27 9.32
C LEU A 300 -15.92 4.05 8.40
N LEU A 301 -15.17 2.98 8.69
CA LEU A 301 -15.26 1.71 7.94
C LEU A 301 -16.67 1.08 8.00
N GLN A 302 -17.42 1.29 9.09
CA GLN A 302 -18.80 0.81 9.22
C GLN A 302 -19.80 1.65 8.42
N THR A 303 -19.45 2.90 8.10
CA THR A 303 -20.32 3.87 7.41
C THR A 303 -20.16 3.90 5.89
N TRP A 304 -19.42 2.95 5.30
CA TRP A 304 -19.23 2.92 3.85
C TRP A 304 -20.55 2.77 3.07
N PRO A 305 -20.63 3.34 1.85
CA PRO A 305 -21.73 3.06 0.94
C PRO A 305 -21.92 1.56 0.71
N LYS A 306 -23.15 1.17 0.34
CA LYS A 306 -23.61 -0.22 0.27
C LYS A 306 -22.66 -1.14 -0.52
N GLU A 307 -22.14 -0.67 -1.64
CA GLU A 307 -21.27 -1.44 -2.55
C GLU A 307 -19.94 -1.85 -1.90
N GLN A 308 -19.25 -0.90 -1.25
CA GLN A 308 -18.00 -1.17 -0.54
C GLN A 308 -18.23 -1.78 0.84
N HIS A 309 -19.40 -1.54 1.44
CA HIS A 309 -19.79 -2.18 2.69
C HIS A 309 -19.93 -3.70 2.54
N LEU A 310 -20.26 -4.22 1.35
CA LEU A 310 -20.22 -5.66 1.08
C LEU A 310 -18.80 -6.23 1.20
N VAL A 311 -17.82 -5.52 0.66
CA VAL A 311 -16.40 -5.89 0.80
C VAL A 311 -15.99 -5.80 2.27
N TYR A 312 -16.35 -4.73 2.97
CA TYR A 312 -16.09 -4.58 4.40
C TYR A 312 -16.66 -5.73 5.23
N ARG A 313 -17.92 -6.15 5.00
CA ARG A 313 -18.55 -7.29 5.71
C ARG A 313 -17.77 -8.59 5.58
N SER A 314 -17.10 -8.81 4.45
CA SER A 314 -16.26 -10.01 4.25
C SER A 314 -15.03 -10.03 5.15
N VAL A 315 -14.60 -8.87 5.67
CA VAL A 315 -13.40 -8.69 6.52
C VAL A 315 -13.69 -7.99 7.85
N GLU A 316 -14.97 -7.87 8.22
CA GLU A 316 -15.38 -7.29 9.50
C GLU A 316 -14.81 -8.11 10.67
N LYS A 317 -14.84 -9.44 10.56
CA LYS A 317 -14.21 -10.35 11.51
C LYS A 317 -12.73 -10.50 11.19
N GLU A 318 -11.87 -10.42 12.21
CA GLU A 318 -10.41 -10.51 12.06
C GLU A 318 -9.97 -11.80 11.36
N GLY A 319 -10.56 -12.94 11.74
CA GLY A 319 -10.27 -14.24 11.13
C GLY A 319 -10.61 -14.33 9.63
N SER A 320 -11.41 -13.42 9.10
CA SER A 320 -11.80 -13.39 7.69
C SER A 320 -10.85 -12.58 6.80
N ILE A 321 -9.98 -11.74 7.38
CA ILE A 321 -9.03 -10.91 6.62
C ILE A 321 -8.07 -11.81 5.83
N ILE A 322 -7.49 -12.81 6.49
CA ILE A 322 -6.45 -13.68 5.90
C ILE A 322 -6.93 -14.40 4.62
N PRO A 323 -8.09 -15.10 4.61
CA PRO A 323 -8.63 -15.69 3.38
C PRO A 323 -8.82 -14.70 2.23
N VAL A 324 -9.25 -13.47 2.52
CA VAL A 324 -9.47 -12.44 1.49
C VAL A 324 -8.13 -11.94 0.94
N LEU A 325 -7.13 -11.69 1.80
CA LEU A 325 -5.78 -11.33 1.37
C LEU A 325 -5.15 -12.38 0.46
N ARG A 326 -5.29 -13.67 0.79
CA ARG A 326 -4.84 -14.77 -0.08
C ARG A 326 -5.48 -14.71 -1.46
N SER A 327 -6.76 -14.36 -1.51
CA SER A 327 -7.54 -14.29 -2.76
C SER A 327 -7.10 -13.09 -3.60
N ILE A 328 -6.83 -11.94 -2.97
CA ILE A 328 -6.26 -10.76 -3.63
C ILE A 328 -4.88 -11.05 -4.21
N MET A 329 -3.99 -11.67 -3.41
CA MET A 329 -2.65 -12.05 -3.89
C MET A 329 -2.71 -12.99 -5.08
N TYR A 330 -3.62 -13.97 -5.05
CA TYR A 330 -3.81 -14.90 -6.16
C TYR A 330 -4.35 -14.19 -7.40
N GLU A 331 -5.32 -13.27 -7.25
CA GLU A 331 -5.84 -12.49 -8.37
C GLU A 331 -4.77 -11.58 -9.01
N ASN A 332 -3.98 -10.88 -8.19
CA ASN A 332 -2.88 -10.04 -8.67
C ASN A 332 -1.82 -10.88 -9.40
N PHE A 333 -1.49 -12.06 -8.88
CA PHE A 333 -0.57 -12.99 -9.52
C PHE A 333 -1.09 -13.46 -10.88
N LEU A 334 -2.40 -13.77 -11.00
CA LEU A 334 -2.98 -14.19 -12.28
C LEU A 334 -2.82 -13.11 -13.36
N ASP A 335 -3.05 -11.84 -13.02
CA ASP A 335 -2.88 -10.71 -13.93
C ASP A 335 -1.44 -10.62 -14.47
N GLU A 336 -0.42 -10.81 -13.62
CA GLU A 336 1.00 -10.78 -14.02
C GLU A 336 1.40 -12.01 -14.83
N TYR A 337 0.99 -13.19 -14.35
CA TYR A 337 1.33 -14.45 -14.97
C TYR A 337 0.81 -14.52 -16.40
N ASP A 338 -0.46 -14.13 -16.61
CA ASP A 338 -1.06 -14.15 -17.93
C ASP A 338 -0.36 -13.15 -18.87
N LYS A 339 -0.04 -11.92 -18.40
CA LYS A 339 0.75 -10.94 -19.18
C LYS A 339 2.12 -11.48 -19.62
N SER A 340 2.85 -12.13 -18.71
CA SER A 340 4.19 -12.68 -18.99
C SER A 340 4.16 -13.77 -20.07
N ILE A 341 3.07 -14.54 -20.15
CA ILE A 341 2.90 -15.60 -21.15
C ILE A 341 2.47 -15.02 -22.49
N PHE A 342 1.57 -14.03 -22.49
CA PHE A 342 1.09 -13.41 -23.74
C PHE A 342 2.19 -12.58 -24.42
N SER A 343 3.03 -11.86 -23.68
CA SER A 343 4.17 -11.13 -24.25
C SER A 343 5.22 -12.02 -24.92
N HIS A 344 5.32 -13.30 -24.52
CA HIS A 344 6.22 -14.28 -25.12
C HIS A 344 5.59 -15.08 -26.27
N ASN A 345 4.25 -15.06 -26.41
CA ASN A 345 3.52 -15.91 -27.35
C ASN A 345 2.91 -15.18 -28.55
N ASP A 346 3.17 -13.89 -28.73
CA ASP A 346 2.71 -13.12 -29.91
C ASP A 346 3.34 -13.55 -31.25
N SER A 347 4.03 -14.70 -31.31
CA SER A 347 4.63 -15.23 -32.53
C SER A 347 4.21 -16.65 -32.94
N ARG A 348 3.32 -17.38 -32.23
CA ARG A 348 2.95 -18.75 -32.66
C ARG A 348 1.49 -19.15 -32.46
N GLU A 349 0.81 -19.24 -33.61
CA GLU A 349 -0.31 -20.11 -33.99
C GLU A 349 -1.42 -20.42 -32.95
N LYS A 350 -2.60 -19.85 -33.23
CA LYS A 350 -3.91 -20.25 -32.71
C LYS A 350 -4.21 -21.72 -33.07
N THR A 351 -3.73 -22.66 -32.28
CA THR A 351 -4.23 -24.05 -32.27
C THR A 351 -4.97 -24.31 -30.96
N SER A 352 -6.22 -24.80 -31.06
CA SER A 352 -7.06 -25.14 -29.91
C SER A 352 -6.32 -26.03 -28.91
N PRO A 353 -6.19 -25.65 -27.63
CA PRO A 353 -5.39 -26.43 -26.69
C PRO A 353 -6.10 -27.71 -26.24
N ASN A 354 -5.49 -28.86 -26.54
CA ASN A 354 -5.84 -30.18 -26.02
C ASN A 354 -5.96 -30.17 -24.47
N LYS A 355 -6.88 -30.98 -23.91
CA LYS A 355 -7.15 -31.06 -22.45
C LYS A 355 -5.90 -31.35 -21.60
N ILE A 356 -5.01 -32.23 -22.08
CA ILE A 356 -3.73 -32.55 -21.41
C ILE A 356 -2.77 -31.34 -21.36
N LYS A 357 -2.80 -30.46 -22.38
CA LYS A 357 -1.99 -29.23 -22.41
C LYS A 357 -2.54 -28.23 -21.37
N ARG A 358 -3.87 -28.07 -21.30
CA ARG A 358 -4.54 -27.24 -20.28
C ARG A 358 -4.25 -27.67 -18.85
N ASP A 359 -4.21 -28.97 -18.56
CA ASP A 359 -3.92 -29.47 -17.21
C ASP A 359 -2.45 -29.25 -16.81
N LYS A 360 -1.51 -29.40 -17.76
CA LYS A 360 -0.09 -29.07 -17.56
C LYS A 360 0.10 -27.57 -17.32
N ASP A 361 -0.57 -26.73 -18.10
CA ASP A 361 -0.52 -25.27 -17.96
C ASP A 361 -1.11 -24.81 -16.61
N ALA A 362 -2.23 -25.42 -16.18
CA ALA A 362 -2.82 -25.14 -14.87
C ALA A 362 -1.90 -25.54 -13.71
N ARG A 363 -1.24 -26.71 -13.79
CA ARG A 363 -0.26 -27.15 -12.78
C ARG A 363 0.96 -26.22 -12.73
N ALA A 364 1.49 -25.83 -13.90
CA ALA A 364 2.61 -24.90 -13.99
C ALA A 364 2.27 -23.53 -13.38
N ARG A 365 1.07 -23.03 -13.63
CA ARG A 365 0.55 -21.79 -13.02
C ARG A 365 0.47 -21.88 -11.50
N ILE A 366 -0.08 -22.98 -10.95
CA ILE A 366 -0.15 -23.17 -9.49
C ILE A 366 1.27 -23.23 -8.90
N LEU A 367 2.21 -23.92 -9.55
CA LEU A 367 3.59 -24.02 -9.08
C LEU A 367 4.26 -22.64 -9.07
N ALA A 368 4.06 -21.84 -10.11
CA ALA A 368 4.54 -20.48 -10.18
C ALA A 368 3.94 -19.60 -9.07
N PHE A 369 2.66 -19.77 -8.73
CA PHE A 369 2.05 -19.05 -7.60
C PHE A 369 2.68 -19.44 -6.27
N PHE A 370 2.94 -20.72 -6.02
CA PHE A 370 3.61 -21.17 -4.79
C PHE A 370 5.04 -20.64 -4.69
N LYS A 371 5.78 -20.56 -5.81
CA LYS A 371 7.10 -19.91 -5.86
C LYS A 371 7.01 -18.40 -5.58
N TYR A 372 6.02 -17.72 -6.15
CA TYR A 372 5.76 -16.31 -5.87
C TYR A 372 5.55 -16.07 -4.36
N LEU A 373 4.75 -16.92 -3.70
CA LEU A 373 4.57 -16.86 -2.25
C LEU A 373 5.89 -17.11 -1.52
N GLU A 374 6.64 -18.15 -1.91
CA GLU A 374 7.95 -18.46 -1.32
C GLU A 374 8.88 -17.26 -1.35
N PHE A 375 9.09 -16.64 -2.52
CA PHE A 375 9.95 -15.47 -2.66
C PHE A 375 9.47 -14.29 -1.80
N GLY A 376 8.18 -13.96 -1.82
CA GLY A 376 7.65 -12.84 -1.05
C GLY A 376 7.78 -13.04 0.48
N PHE A 377 7.58 -14.26 0.98
CA PHE A 377 7.79 -14.54 2.41
C PHE A 377 9.28 -14.61 2.79
N LEU A 378 10.15 -15.11 1.92
CA LEU A 378 11.61 -15.07 2.11
C LEU A 378 12.12 -13.63 2.20
N ASP A 379 11.61 -12.72 1.35
CA ASP A 379 11.95 -11.28 1.38
C ASP A 379 11.54 -10.61 2.70
N MET A 380 10.43 -11.07 3.31
CA MET A 380 10.03 -10.64 4.65
C MET A 380 10.79 -11.33 5.79
N GLY A 381 11.80 -12.15 5.48
CA GLY A 381 12.65 -12.81 6.46
C GLY A 381 12.02 -14.03 7.12
N PHE A 382 11.02 -14.67 6.50
CA PHE A 382 10.55 -15.98 6.93
C PHE A 382 11.48 -17.08 6.42
N LYS A 383 11.54 -18.21 7.14
CA LYS A 383 11.99 -19.47 6.56
C LYS A 383 10.80 -20.15 5.90
N VAL A 384 10.97 -20.63 4.68
CA VAL A 384 9.88 -21.22 3.89
C VAL A 384 10.19 -22.67 3.57
N LYS A 385 9.18 -23.53 3.72
CA LYS A 385 9.23 -24.93 3.30
C LYS A 385 8.04 -25.23 2.41
N MET A 386 8.32 -25.48 1.13
CA MET A 386 7.31 -25.86 0.15
C MET A 386 7.25 -27.38 0.01
N SER A 387 6.05 -27.95 0.03
CA SER A 387 5.79 -29.37 -0.22
C SER A 387 4.89 -29.50 -1.44
N VAL A 388 5.45 -29.99 -2.56
CA VAL A 388 4.78 -30.17 -3.85
C VAL A 388 4.73 -31.66 -4.16
N ASP A 389 3.53 -32.20 -4.38
CA ASP A 389 3.30 -33.59 -4.78
C ASP A 389 3.07 -33.65 -6.30
N ALA A 390 3.97 -34.30 -7.05
CA ALA A 390 3.95 -34.28 -8.51
C ALA A 390 2.60 -34.71 -9.13
N ASP A 391 1.84 -35.55 -8.43
CA ASP A 391 0.61 -36.14 -8.93
C ASP A 391 -0.66 -35.52 -8.36
N LYS A 392 -0.60 -34.90 -7.18
CA LYS A 392 -1.79 -34.38 -6.45
C LYS A 392 -1.63 -32.91 -6.02
N THR A 393 -2.09 -31.97 -6.85
CA THR A 393 -2.09 -30.52 -6.54
C THR A 393 -2.79 -30.16 -5.24
N ASP A 394 -3.81 -30.92 -4.86
CA ASP A 394 -4.61 -30.66 -3.66
C ASP A 394 -3.84 -30.91 -2.36
N ASN A 395 -2.73 -31.66 -2.42
CA ASN A 395 -1.81 -31.89 -1.31
C ASN A 395 -0.73 -30.81 -1.18
N TRP A 396 -0.65 -29.87 -2.12
CA TRP A 396 0.41 -28.88 -2.12
C TRP A 396 0.23 -27.91 -0.97
N LYS A 397 1.32 -27.68 -0.24
CA LYS A 397 1.34 -26.78 0.91
C LYS A 397 2.63 -26.00 0.98
N ILE A 398 2.55 -24.83 1.59
CA ILE A 398 3.69 -23.99 1.90
C ILE A 398 3.62 -23.61 3.38
N GLU A 399 4.73 -23.84 4.07
CA GLU A 399 4.89 -23.59 5.49
C GLU A 399 5.87 -22.44 5.67
N PHE A 400 5.44 -21.39 6.36
CA PHE A 400 6.24 -20.22 6.65
C PHE A 400 6.53 -20.17 8.16
N ILE A 401 7.80 -20.09 8.51
CA ILE A 401 8.30 -20.09 9.88
C ILE A 401 8.95 -18.73 10.12
N SER A 402 8.36 -17.93 11.02
CA SER A 402 8.94 -16.63 11.40
C SER A 402 10.29 -16.84 12.10
N ASN A 403 11.30 -16.03 11.75
CA ASN A 403 12.67 -16.12 12.28
C ASN A 403 12.83 -15.62 13.73
N SER A 404 11.74 -15.29 14.42
CA SER A 404 11.82 -14.95 15.84
C SER A 404 12.36 -16.16 16.61
N ARG A 405 13.51 -15.95 17.29
CA ARG A 405 14.43 -17.02 17.70
C ARG A 405 13.82 -18.13 18.57
N ASN A 406 12.61 -18.01 19.11
CA ASN A 406 12.03 -19.02 20.02
C ASN A 406 10.48 -19.15 19.98
N SER A 407 9.78 -18.84 18.89
CA SER A 407 8.32 -19.11 18.84
C SER A 407 7.76 -19.24 17.42
N MET A 408 7.40 -20.48 17.06
CA MET A 408 6.69 -20.85 15.84
C MET A 408 5.26 -20.31 15.85
N GLY A 409 5.04 -19.15 15.24
CA GLY A 409 3.80 -18.93 14.48
C GLY A 409 3.97 -19.59 13.12
N ASN A 410 3.61 -20.87 13.00
CA ASN A 410 3.64 -21.55 11.70
C ASN A 410 2.38 -21.20 10.92
N PHE A 411 2.54 -20.56 9.76
CA PHE A 411 1.46 -20.43 8.80
C PHE A 411 1.60 -21.56 7.79
N THR A 412 0.59 -22.43 7.71
CA THR A 412 0.50 -23.45 6.68
C THR A 412 -0.63 -23.09 5.75
N TRP A 413 -0.31 -22.90 4.46
CA TRP A 413 -1.31 -22.65 3.44
C TRP A 413 -1.34 -23.84 2.49
N THR A 414 -2.53 -24.41 2.29
CA THR A 414 -2.74 -25.48 1.31
C THR A 414 -3.41 -24.93 0.05
N TRP A 415 -3.17 -25.57 -1.09
CA TRP A 415 -3.83 -25.20 -2.33
C TRP A 415 -5.35 -25.26 -2.21
N ASN A 416 -5.90 -26.29 -1.54
CA ASN A 416 -7.33 -26.43 -1.31
C ASN A 416 -7.93 -25.24 -0.56
N GLN A 417 -7.24 -24.73 0.47
CA GLN A 417 -7.69 -23.55 1.21
C GLN A 417 -7.72 -22.30 0.33
N ILE A 418 -6.66 -22.07 -0.45
CA ILE A 418 -6.56 -20.92 -1.35
C ILE A 418 -7.64 -20.99 -2.43
N LYS A 419 -7.76 -22.14 -3.09
CA LYS A 419 -8.73 -22.39 -4.17
C LYS A 419 -10.18 -22.24 -3.70
N SER A 420 -10.52 -22.83 -2.54
CA SER A 420 -11.87 -22.75 -2.00
C SER A 420 -12.23 -21.31 -1.64
N ALA A 421 -11.36 -20.61 -0.91
CA ALA A 421 -11.58 -19.21 -0.54
C ALA A 421 -11.73 -18.33 -1.78
N TYR A 422 -10.81 -18.45 -2.74
CA TYR A 422 -10.86 -17.66 -3.98
C TYR A 422 -12.13 -17.94 -4.79
N SER A 423 -12.56 -19.20 -4.91
CA SER A 423 -13.81 -19.54 -5.60
C SER A 423 -15.03 -18.96 -4.90
N ASP A 424 -15.09 -19.03 -3.56
CA ASP A 424 -16.18 -18.45 -2.79
C ASP A 424 -16.22 -16.92 -2.94
N HIS A 425 -15.06 -16.27 -2.84
CA HIS A 425 -14.93 -14.82 -2.98
C HIS A 425 -15.32 -14.31 -4.38
N LYS A 426 -14.96 -15.08 -5.41
CA LYS A 426 -15.26 -14.76 -6.81
C LYS A 426 -16.72 -15.00 -7.18
N LYS A 427 -17.34 -16.09 -6.70
CA LYS A 427 -18.67 -16.54 -7.17
C LYS A 427 -19.81 -16.24 -6.21
N LYS A 428 -19.59 -16.35 -4.90
CA LYS A 428 -20.66 -16.25 -3.89
C LYS A 428 -20.80 -14.83 -3.34
N THR A 429 -19.68 -14.16 -3.12
CA THR A 429 -19.68 -12.82 -2.51
C THR A 429 -19.39 -11.69 -3.50
N ASN A 430 -19.17 -12.01 -4.79
CA ASN A 430 -18.87 -11.05 -5.86
C ASN A 430 -17.79 -10.02 -5.49
N LEU A 431 -16.77 -10.42 -4.71
CA LEU A 431 -15.77 -9.47 -4.20
C LEU A 431 -14.95 -8.81 -5.30
N PHE A 432 -14.82 -9.48 -6.45
CA PHE A 432 -13.98 -9.06 -7.56
C PHE A 432 -14.78 -8.71 -8.83
N ASN A 433 -16.11 -8.66 -8.75
CA ASN A 433 -16.99 -8.36 -9.89
C ASN A 433 -17.84 -7.11 -9.58
N TYR A 434 -18.29 -6.44 -10.63
CA TYR A 434 -19.07 -5.20 -10.55
C TYR A 434 -20.60 -5.42 -10.45
N GLU A 435 -21.05 -6.68 -10.51
CA GLU A 435 -22.46 -7.09 -10.62
C GLU A 435 -23.29 -6.91 -9.34
#